data_AF-A0A955TBJ7-F1
#
_entry.id   AF-A0A955TBJ7-F1
#
_cell.length_a   1.000
_cell.length_b   1.000
_cell.length_c   1.000
_cell.angle_alpha   90.00
_cell.angle_beta   90.00
_cell.angle_gamma   90.00
#
_symmetry.space_group_name_H-M   'P 1'
#
loop_
_entity.id
_entity.type
_entity.pdbx_description
1 polymer ?
#
loop_
_entity_poly.entity_id
_entity_poly.type
_entity_poly.pdbx_seq_one_letter_code
_entity_poly.pdbx_strand_id
1 'polypeptide(L)'
;PDSRCVVLGVWNGDLLSGGYDGERGGVARYDGGKDWTYLGTPPGVTQTYSFASQFGELYVGTWPEGKVFRFDGPDNWIDVGRLDEEKEVMGLMVYNGKLYGGTLPLAQVYRFDGEGDWINTGQLDKTPDVKYRRAWTMAIHDGQLFCGTLPSGHVYSLNVGQCVSHDKELPSGWRHIAVVREGNRLRLYVDSRKVSESSFSDNQSLNLNNDAPLTIGFGPQDYFKGSLRDIRIYRRSLSPDEIERLSSH
;
A
#
# COMPACT_ATOMS: atom_id res chain seq x y z
N PRO A 1 -9.58 4.77 25.47
CA PRO A 1 -9.08 4.50 26.83
C PRO A 1 -9.41 3.05 27.22
N ASP A 2 -8.43 2.32 27.76
CA ASP A 2 -8.53 0.92 28.22
C ASP A 2 -8.53 -0.18 27.15
N SER A 3 -8.35 0.16 25.86
CA SER A 3 -8.02 -0.82 24.82
C SER A 3 -6.54 -0.78 24.46
N ARG A 4 -5.96 -1.94 24.17
CA ARG A 4 -4.59 -2.13 23.70
C ARG A 4 -4.52 -1.72 22.24
N CYS A 5 -3.71 -0.70 21.96
CA CYS A 5 -3.30 -0.37 20.61
C CYS A 5 -2.35 -1.43 20.09
N VAL A 6 -2.65 -1.97 18.92
CA VAL A 6 -1.88 -3.08 18.31
C VAL A 6 -1.20 -2.61 17.03
N VAL A 7 -1.93 -1.84 16.24
CA VAL A 7 -1.47 -1.33 14.96
C VAL A 7 -1.77 0.16 14.88
N LEU A 8 -0.85 0.89 14.28
CA LEU A 8 -1.03 2.29 13.92
C LEU A 8 -1.09 2.41 12.40
N GLY A 9 -1.92 3.32 11.92
CA GLY A 9 -2.05 3.65 10.50
C GLY A 9 -2.19 5.15 10.32
N VAL A 10 -1.88 5.64 9.12
CA VAL A 10 -2.15 7.02 8.74
C VAL A 10 -3.11 7.02 7.57
N TRP A 11 -4.13 7.86 7.64
CA TRP A 11 -5.08 8.04 6.55
C TRP A 11 -5.56 9.49 6.52
N ASN A 12 -5.47 10.13 5.36
CA ASN A 12 -5.91 11.51 5.16
C ASN A 12 -5.33 12.57 6.14
N GLY A 13 -4.16 12.31 6.72
CA GLY A 13 -3.51 13.19 7.70
C GLY A 13 -3.85 12.86 9.15
N ASP A 14 -4.77 11.94 9.37
CA ASP A 14 -5.14 11.44 10.68
C ASP A 14 -4.25 10.25 11.07
N LEU A 15 -3.87 10.20 12.36
CA LEU A 15 -3.27 9.01 12.96
C LEU A 15 -4.38 8.12 13.52
N LEU A 16 -4.36 6.85 13.12
CA LEU A 16 -5.34 5.84 13.51
C LEU A 16 -4.69 4.74 14.35
N SER A 17 -5.50 4.12 15.21
CA SER A 17 -5.12 2.93 15.97
C SER A 17 -6.16 1.82 15.78
N GLY A 18 -5.69 0.58 15.69
CA GLY A 18 -6.51 -0.63 15.80
C GLY A 18 -6.34 -1.32 17.15
N GLY A 19 -7.38 -2.00 17.63
CA GLY A 19 -7.39 -2.68 18.93
C GLY A 19 -7.68 -4.18 18.89
N TYR A 20 -7.45 -4.88 20.02
CA TYR A 20 -7.63 -6.35 20.18
C TYR A 20 -8.67 -6.75 21.23
N ASP A 21 -9.44 -5.82 21.79
CA ASP A 21 -10.21 -6.07 23.00
C ASP A 21 -11.69 -6.33 22.72
N GLY A 22 -11.97 -7.34 21.88
CA GLY A 22 -13.33 -7.85 21.64
C GLY A 22 -14.25 -6.77 21.08
N GLU A 23 -15.24 -6.35 21.86
CA GLU A 23 -16.19 -5.28 21.50
C GLU A 23 -15.51 -3.93 21.19
N ARG A 24 -14.26 -3.73 21.67
CA ARG A 24 -13.43 -2.56 21.38
C ARG A 24 -12.25 -2.86 20.44
N GLY A 25 -12.36 -3.90 19.63
CA GLY A 25 -11.38 -4.29 18.61
C GLY A 25 -11.36 -3.41 17.36
N GLY A 26 -12.11 -2.31 17.36
CA GLY A 26 -12.29 -1.43 16.22
C GLY A 26 -11.16 -0.41 16.03
N VAL A 27 -11.53 0.70 15.39
CA VAL A 27 -10.60 1.76 14.99
C VAL A 27 -10.85 3.02 15.80
N ALA A 28 -9.78 3.71 16.18
CA ALA A 28 -9.85 5.03 16.80
C ALA A 28 -8.92 6.01 16.08
N ARG A 29 -9.32 7.28 16.04
CA ARG A 29 -8.52 8.39 15.54
C ARG A 29 -7.90 9.16 16.70
N TYR A 30 -6.64 9.55 16.56
CA TYR A 30 -5.97 10.44 17.48
C TYR A 30 -6.40 11.90 17.25
N ASP A 31 -6.83 12.59 18.31
CA ASP A 31 -7.26 14.00 18.23
C ASP A 31 -6.23 14.97 18.85
N GLY A 32 -5.08 14.47 19.30
CA GLY A 32 -4.04 15.27 19.94
C GLY A 32 -3.91 15.02 21.44
N GLY A 33 -2.74 15.35 22.01
CA GLY A 33 -2.46 15.12 23.42
C GLY A 33 -2.62 13.65 23.82
N LYS A 34 -3.66 13.37 24.62
CA LYS A 34 -4.03 12.01 25.07
C LYS A 34 -5.41 11.58 24.54
N ASP A 35 -5.99 12.38 23.65
CA ASP A 35 -7.39 12.24 23.24
C ASP A 35 -7.50 11.39 21.97
N TRP A 36 -8.54 10.55 21.96
CA TRP A 36 -8.86 9.63 20.88
C TRP A 36 -10.37 9.55 20.68
N THR A 37 -10.82 9.67 19.43
CA THR A 37 -12.21 9.44 19.02
C THR A 37 -12.36 8.02 18.51
N TYR A 38 -13.28 7.25 19.10
CA TYR A 38 -13.62 5.92 18.60
C TYR A 38 -14.44 6.03 17.31
N LEU A 39 -14.02 5.32 16.26
CA LEU A 39 -14.66 5.30 14.95
C LEU A 39 -15.53 4.05 14.73
N GLY A 40 -15.65 3.20 15.74
CA GLY A 40 -16.48 1.99 15.68
C GLY A 40 -15.69 0.71 15.38
N THR A 41 -16.41 -0.41 15.47
CA THR A 41 -15.89 -1.76 15.15
C THR A 41 -16.59 -2.27 13.90
N PRO A 42 -15.86 -2.82 12.91
CA PRO A 42 -16.52 -3.51 11.81
C PRO A 42 -17.38 -4.69 12.31
N PRO A 43 -18.52 -5.00 11.66
CA PRO A 43 -19.41 -6.08 12.10
C PRO A 43 -18.71 -7.44 12.21
N GLY A 44 -18.91 -8.14 13.33
CA GLY A 44 -18.32 -9.47 13.57
C GLY A 44 -16.81 -9.47 13.83
N VAL A 45 -16.17 -8.30 13.86
CA VAL A 45 -14.75 -8.15 14.12
C VAL A 45 -14.50 -7.98 15.62
N THR A 46 -13.46 -8.64 16.10
CA THR A 46 -13.00 -8.49 17.49
C THR A 46 -11.61 -7.89 17.60
N GLN A 47 -10.92 -7.77 16.46
CA GLN A 47 -9.53 -7.31 16.39
C GLN A 47 -9.21 -6.70 15.02
N THR A 48 -8.50 -5.58 15.03
CA THR A 48 -8.00 -4.88 13.84
C THR A 48 -6.48 -4.98 13.77
N TYR A 49 -5.94 -5.39 12.62
CA TYR A 49 -4.53 -5.78 12.48
C TYR A 49 -3.72 -4.92 11.52
N SER A 50 -4.35 -4.36 10.49
CA SER A 50 -3.65 -3.65 9.44
C SER A 50 -4.52 -2.56 8.84
N PHE A 51 -3.85 -1.52 8.32
CA PHE A 51 -4.46 -0.41 7.63
C PHE A 51 -3.80 -0.24 6.27
N ALA A 52 -4.60 0.13 5.25
CA ALA A 52 -4.08 0.63 3.99
C ALA A 52 -5.03 1.68 3.43
N SER A 53 -4.48 2.68 2.74
CA SER A 53 -5.27 3.60 1.93
C SER A 53 -5.20 3.14 0.48
N GLN A 54 -6.34 2.92 -0.16
CA GLN A 54 -6.41 2.69 -1.59
C GLN A 54 -7.38 3.68 -2.23
N PHE A 55 -6.89 4.46 -3.19
CA PHE A 55 -7.66 5.52 -3.87
C PHE A 55 -8.31 6.51 -2.89
N GLY A 56 -7.63 6.83 -1.77
CA GLY A 56 -8.12 7.73 -0.73
C GLY A 56 -9.10 7.10 0.27
N GLU A 57 -9.49 5.84 0.07
CA GLU A 57 -10.37 5.09 0.96
C GLU A 57 -9.57 4.27 1.97
N LEU A 58 -10.04 4.20 3.22
CA LEU A 58 -9.39 3.43 4.29
C LEU A 58 -9.88 1.99 4.30
N TYR A 59 -8.93 1.05 4.22
CA TYR A 59 -9.14 -0.39 4.34
C TYR A 59 -8.49 -0.93 5.60
N VAL A 60 -9.15 -1.92 6.19
CA VAL A 60 -8.80 -2.48 7.49
C VAL A 60 -8.80 -4.00 7.42
N GLY A 61 -7.68 -4.63 7.80
CA GLY A 61 -7.54 -6.06 7.91
C GLY A 61 -7.90 -6.56 9.31
N THR A 62 -8.67 -7.65 9.39
CA THR A 62 -9.39 -8.01 10.62
C THR A 62 -9.32 -9.49 11.00
N TRP A 63 -9.83 -9.81 12.19
CA TRP A 63 -10.06 -11.14 12.76
C TRP A 63 -11.47 -11.21 13.38
N PRO A 64 -12.15 -12.39 13.41
CA PRO A 64 -11.62 -13.75 13.22
C PRO A 64 -11.83 -14.38 11.85
N GLU A 65 -12.49 -13.69 10.95
CA GLU A 65 -12.91 -14.29 9.69
C GLU A 65 -11.91 -14.07 8.56
N GLY A 66 -10.81 -13.34 8.76
CA GLY A 66 -9.89 -13.02 7.66
C GLY A 66 -10.55 -12.13 6.60
N LYS A 67 -11.38 -11.18 7.06
CA LYS A 67 -12.07 -10.20 6.21
C LYS A 67 -11.32 -8.89 6.14
N VAL A 68 -11.55 -8.17 5.05
CA VAL A 68 -11.16 -6.78 4.90
C VAL A 68 -12.42 -5.91 4.89
N PHE A 69 -12.37 -4.80 5.61
CA PHE A 69 -13.46 -3.81 5.62
C PHE A 69 -12.96 -2.47 5.12
N ARG A 70 -13.83 -1.74 4.42
CA ARG A 70 -13.64 -0.33 4.08
C ARG A 70 -14.42 0.54 5.06
N PHE A 71 -13.76 1.59 5.55
CA PHE A 71 -14.40 2.59 6.40
C PHE A 71 -15.33 3.48 5.58
N ASP A 72 -16.57 3.68 6.03
CA ASP A 72 -17.58 4.54 5.39
C ASP A 72 -18.21 5.53 6.39
N GLY A 73 -17.45 5.85 7.44
CA GLY A 73 -17.86 6.73 8.54
C GLY A 73 -17.93 6.02 9.89
N PRO A 74 -18.05 6.78 11.00
CA PRO A 74 -18.13 6.19 12.33
C PRO A 74 -19.25 5.15 12.45
N ASP A 75 -18.92 3.97 12.97
CA ASP A 75 -19.78 2.79 13.07
C ASP A 75 -20.35 2.26 11.74
N ASN A 76 -19.88 2.78 10.60
CA ASN A 76 -20.30 2.37 9.26
C ASN A 76 -19.13 1.76 8.49
N TRP A 77 -19.29 0.48 8.13
CA TRP A 77 -18.23 -0.33 7.55
C TRP A 77 -18.78 -1.18 6.42
N ILE A 78 -18.04 -1.22 5.31
CA ILE A 78 -18.39 -2.00 4.13
C ILE A 78 -17.51 -3.25 4.10
N ASP A 79 -18.13 -4.43 4.06
CA ASP A 79 -17.42 -5.70 3.89
C ASP A 79 -16.84 -5.78 2.47
N VAL A 80 -15.51 -5.92 2.37
CA VAL A 80 -14.74 -5.98 1.12
C VAL A 80 -14.34 -7.44 0.81
N GLY A 81 -14.94 -8.40 1.50
CA GLY A 81 -14.74 -9.81 1.25
C GLY A 81 -13.75 -10.47 2.19
N ARG A 82 -13.74 -11.80 2.09
CA ARG A 82 -12.99 -12.71 2.93
C ARG A 82 -11.85 -13.35 2.12
N LEU A 83 -10.67 -13.47 2.74
CA LEU A 83 -9.50 -14.11 2.14
C LEU A 83 -9.56 -15.63 2.41
N ASP A 84 -10.45 -16.32 1.69
CA ASP A 84 -10.75 -17.76 1.80
C ASP A 84 -10.91 -18.27 3.25
N GLU A 85 -10.20 -19.34 3.62
CA GLU A 85 -10.28 -20.00 4.92
C GLU A 85 -9.41 -19.32 6.00
N GLU A 86 -8.75 -18.23 5.64
CA GLU A 86 -7.90 -17.46 6.54
C GLU A 86 -8.72 -16.82 7.67
N LYS A 87 -7.99 -16.33 8.67
CA LYS A 87 -8.53 -15.87 9.95
C LYS A 87 -8.08 -14.47 10.30
N GLU A 88 -6.83 -14.11 9.99
CA GLU A 88 -6.30 -12.74 10.18
C GLU A 88 -5.86 -12.19 8.83
N VAL A 89 -6.14 -10.90 8.59
CA VAL A 89 -5.47 -10.11 7.55
C VAL A 89 -4.44 -9.22 8.23
N MET A 90 -3.22 -9.73 8.31
CA MET A 90 -2.17 -9.20 9.19
C MET A 90 -1.39 -8.04 8.59
N GLY A 91 -1.26 -8.03 7.26
CA GLY A 91 -0.61 -6.97 6.52
C GLY A 91 -1.47 -6.56 5.34
N LEU A 92 -1.69 -5.26 5.18
CA LEU A 92 -2.30 -4.68 3.99
C LEU A 92 -1.32 -3.70 3.37
N MET A 93 -1.16 -3.77 2.06
CA MET A 93 -0.29 -2.84 1.33
C MET A 93 -0.80 -2.64 -0.08
N VAL A 94 -0.91 -1.39 -0.51
CA VAL A 94 -1.16 -1.10 -1.92
C VAL A 94 0.17 -1.14 -2.68
N TYR A 95 0.22 -1.92 -3.75
CA TYR A 95 1.36 -2.06 -4.64
C TYR A 95 0.88 -2.07 -6.09
N ASN A 96 1.51 -1.25 -6.93
CA ASN A 96 1.22 -1.15 -8.36
C ASN A 96 -0.29 -1.11 -8.70
N GLY A 97 -1.05 -0.25 -8.02
CA GLY A 97 -2.48 -0.08 -8.27
C GLY A 97 -3.42 -1.00 -7.49
N LYS A 98 -2.88 -2.05 -6.84
CA LYS A 98 -3.67 -3.13 -6.26
C LYS A 98 -3.43 -3.25 -4.76
N LEU A 99 -4.46 -3.59 -4.00
CA LEU A 99 -4.35 -3.85 -2.57
C LEU A 99 -3.96 -5.32 -2.36
N TYR A 100 -2.94 -5.56 -1.55
CA TYR A 100 -2.46 -6.89 -1.18
C TYR A 100 -2.69 -7.15 0.30
N GLY A 101 -3.09 -8.37 0.64
CA GLY A 101 -3.35 -8.83 2.00
C GLY A 101 -2.56 -10.08 2.35
N GLY A 102 -1.80 -10.04 3.44
CA GLY A 102 -1.08 -11.18 4.00
C GLY A 102 -1.84 -11.79 5.16
N THR A 103 -1.84 -13.12 5.26
CA THR A 103 -2.81 -13.86 6.07
C THR A 103 -2.21 -14.85 7.09
N LEU A 104 -3.08 -15.29 8.00
CA LEU A 104 -2.93 -16.42 8.92
C LEU A 104 -4.21 -17.27 8.85
N PRO A 105 -4.17 -18.62 8.95
CA PRO A 105 -3.05 -19.49 9.33
C PRO A 105 -2.16 -20.02 8.22
N LEU A 106 -2.44 -19.77 6.94
CA LEU A 106 -1.69 -20.45 5.88
C LEU A 106 -0.50 -19.66 5.35
N ALA A 107 -0.30 -18.39 5.77
CA ALA A 107 0.70 -17.48 5.20
C ALA A 107 0.53 -17.25 3.70
N GLN A 108 -0.72 -17.09 3.27
CA GLN A 108 -1.03 -16.76 1.89
C GLN A 108 -1.00 -15.25 1.69
N VAL A 109 -0.86 -14.86 0.43
CA VAL A 109 -0.95 -13.46 0.01
C VAL A 109 -2.02 -13.36 -1.06
N TYR A 110 -2.96 -12.45 -0.84
CA TYR A 110 -4.06 -12.19 -1.75
C TYR A 110 -3.94 -10.81 -2.37
N ARG A 111 -4.45 -10.66 -3.59
CA ARG A 111 -4.60 -9.38 -4.28
C ARG A 111 -6.07 -9.08 -4.48
N PHE A 112 -6.49 -7.88 -4.12
CA PHE A 112 -7.84 -7.38 -4.38
C PHE A 112 -7.97 -6.85 -5.81
N ASP A 113 -8.92 -7.40 -6.57
CA ASP A 113 -9.18 -7.01 -7.97
C ASP A 113 -10.50 -6.23 -8.19
N GLY A 114 -11.23 -5.91 -7.11
CA GLY A 114 -12.51 -5.19 -7.13
C GLY A 114 -13.68 -6.07 -6.68
N GLU A 115 -14.81 -5.46 -6.31
CA GLU A 115 -16.09 -6.14 -6.03
C GLU A 115 -16.07 -7.32 -5.04
N GLY A 116 -15.13 -7.34 -4.09
CA GLY A 116 -14.99 -8.43 -3.11
C GLY A 116 -14.11 -9.59 -3.58
N ASP A 117 -13.54 -9.51 -4.78
CA ASP A 117 -12.69 -10.55 -5.35
C ASP A 117 -11.25 -10.44 -4.86
N TRP A 118 -10.87 -11.40 -4.01
CA TRP A 118 -9.50 -11.60 -3.55
C TRP A 118 -8.88 -12.81 -4.27
N ILE A 119 -7.83 -12.56 -5.05
CA ILE A 119 -7.12 -13.60 -5.78
C ILE A 119 -5.90 -14.03 -4.98
N ASN A 120 -5.82 -15.33 -4.66
CA ASN A 120 -4.64 -15.91 -4.04
C ASN A 120 -3.44 -15.83 -5.01
N THR A 121 -2.37 -15.18 -4.58
CA THR A 121 -1.14 -14.99 -5.36
C THR A 121 -0.01 -15.93 -4.95
N GLY A 122 -0.21 -16.70 -3.87
CA GLY A 122 0.73 -17.71 -3.41
C GLY A 122 0.76 -17.86 -1.90
N GLN A 123 1.37 -18.96 -1.47
CA GLN A 123 1.68 -19.26 -0.07
C GLN A 123 3.17 -19.05 0.16
N LEU A 124 3.52 -18.13 1.06
CA LEU A 124 4.92 -17.74 1.31
C LEU A 124 5.61 -18.65 2.32
N ASP A 125 4.93 -19.05 3.39
CA ASP A 125 5.51 -19.92 4.42
C ASP A 125 4.91 -21.32 4.33
N LYS A 126 5.78 -22.32 4.19
CA LYS A 126 5.43 -23.75 4.12
C LYS A 126 6.11 -24.58 5.20
N THR A 127 6.53 -23.94 6.30
CA THR A 127 7.18 -24.62 7.42
C THR A 127 6.32 -25.83 7.84
N PRO A 128 6.87 -27.06 7.83
CA PRO A 128 6.12 -28.27 8.13
C PRO A 128 5.72 -28.29 9.61
N ASP A 129 4.66 -29.06 9.93
CA ASP A 129 4.19 -29.32 11.29
C ASP A 129 3.82 -28.07 12.13
N VAL A 130 3.66 -26.91 11.47
CA VAL A 130 3.21 -25.67 12.09
C VAL A 130 1.77 -25.39 11.68
N LYS A 131 0.89 -25.28 12.68
CA LYS A 131 -0.53 -24.95 12.48
C LYS A 131 -0.75 -23.51 12.02
N TYR A 132 -0.01 -22.55 12.58
CA TYR A 132 -0.18 -21.13 12.33
C TYR A 132 1.06 -20.53 11.66
N ARG A 133 0.94 -20.25 10.38
CA ARG A 133 1.92 -19.53 9.59
C ARG A 133 1.35 -18.16 9.21
N ARG A 134 2.22 -17.18 9.04
CA ARG A 134 1.83 -15.79 8.78
C ARG A 134 2.58 -15.24 7.58
N ALA A 135 1.85 -14.58 6.69
CA ALA A 135 2.37 -13.53 5.84
C ALA A 135 2.05 -12.21 6.55
N TRP A 136 3.04 -11.65 7.24
CA TRP A 136 2.80 -10.73 8.34
C TRP A 136 2.93 -9.27 7.93
N THR A 137 4.15 -8.74 7.89
CA THR A 137 4.42 -7.32 7.66
C THR A 137 4.75 -7.09 6.20
N MET A 138 4.15 -6.06 5.61
CA MET A 138 4.39 -5.68 4.23
C MET A 138 4.99 -4.27 4.13
N ALA A 139 5.85 -4.06 3.14
CA ALA A 139 6.47 -2.77 2.86
C ALA A 139 6.77 -2.63 1.37
N ILE A 140 6.74 -1.40 0.86
CA ILE A 140 7.28 -1.09 -0.48
C ILE A 140 8.69 -0.57 -0.32
N HIS A 141 9.62 -1.11 -1.09
CA HIS A 141 10.99 -0.63 -1.16
C HIS A 141 11.58 -0.92 -2.55
N ASP A 142 12.34 0.01 -3.11
CA ASP A 142 12.99 -0.12 -4.43
C ASP A 142 12.02 -0.63 -5.51
N GLY A 143 10.80 -0.09 -5.53
CA GLY A 143 9.77 -0.45 -6.50
C GLY A 143 9.18 -1.87 -6.35
N GLN A 144 9.42 -2.56 -5.23
CA GLN A 144 8.95 -3.92 -4.97
C GLN A 144 8.11 -4.00 -3.69
N LEU A 145 7.18 -4.94 -3.66
CA LEU A 145 6.46 -5.31 -2.44
C LEU A 145 7.24 -6.38 -1.69
N PHE A 146 7.56 -6.12 -0.43
CA PHE A 146 8.17 -7.09 0.48
C PHE A 146 7.15 -7.62 1.47
N CYS A 147 7.25 -8.90 1.84
CA CYS A 147 6.44 -9.53 2.87
C CYS A 147 7.30 -10.43 3.76
N GLY A 148 7.24 -10.20 5.07
CA GLY A 148 7.88 -11.07 6.06
C GLY A 148 6.99 -12.24 6.47
N THR A 149 7.59 -13.37 6.86
CA THR A 149 6.87 -14.57 7.28
C THR A 149 7.21 -15.07 8.68
N LEU A 150 6.23 -15.71 9.34
CA LEU A 150 6.42 -16.44 10.61
C LEU A 150 5.87 -17.87 10.45
N PRO A 151 6.54 -18.92 10.98
CA PRO A 151 7.76 -18.88 11.79
C PRO A 151 9.07 -18.92 11.02
N SER A 152 9.05 -19.08 9.70
CA SER A 152 10.29 -19.21 8.93
C SER A 152 11.23 -18.01 9.05
N GLY A 153 10.70 -16.80 9.33
CA GLY A 153 11.50 -15.58 9.44
C GLY A 153 12.04 -15.08 8.10
N HIS A 154 11.57 -15.62 6.98
CA HIS A 154 11.98 -15.17 5.66
C HIS A 154 11.31 -13.84 5.28
N VAL A 155 11.94 -13.15 4.33
CA VAL A 155 11.36 -11.98 3.66
C VAL A 155 11.33 -12.28 2.17
N TYR A 156 10.15 -12.23 1.59
CA TYR A 156 9.93 -12.43 0.16
C TYR A 156 9.70 -11.07 -0.51
N SER A 157 10.12 -10.93 -1.76
CA SER A 157 9.74 -9.80 -2.60
C SER A 157 8.86 -10.23 -3.77
N LEU A 158 7.98 -9.33 -4.18
CA LEU A 158 7.14 -9.44 -5.36
C LEU A 158 7.39 -8.20 -6.24
N ASN A 159 7.71 -8.45 -7.50
CA ASN A 159 7.78 -7.44 -8.54
C ASN A 159 6.67 -7.74 -9.55
N VAL A 160 5.74 -6.79 -9.71
CA VAL A 160 4.65 -6.89 -10.71
C VAL A 160 4.64 -5.58 -11.49
N GLY A 161 4.78 -5.68 -12.81
CA GLY A 161 4.99 -4.51 -13.65
C GLY A 161 6.36 -3.89 -13.40
N GLN A 162 6.50 -2.60 -13.66
CA GLN A 162 7.73 -1.86 -13.36
C GLN A 162 7.37 -0.60 -12.60
N CYS A 163 7.99 -0.46 -11.44
CA CYS A 163 7.84 0.67 -10.57
C CYS A 163 9.23 1.21 -10.27
N VAL A 164 9.36 2.53 -10.29
CA VAL A 164 10.47 3.24 -9.67
C VAL A 164 9.90 3.99 -8.49
N SER A 165 10.63 3.99 -7.38
CA SER A 165 10.23 4.69 -6.17
C SER A 165 11.39 5.53 -5.63
N HIS A 166 11.03 6.54 -4.85
CA HIS A 166 11.97 7.28 -4.02
C HIS A 166 11.50 7.12 -2.57
N ASP A 167 12.04 6.11 -1.88
CA ASP A 167 11.56 5.69 -0.56
C ASP A 167 12.20 6.50 0.58
N LYS A 168 12.43 7.79 0.31
CA LYS A 168 13.01 8.74 1.26
C LYS A 168 12.19 10.01 1.24
N GLU A 169 12.12 10.65 2.41
CA GLU A 169 11.48 11.95 2.54
C GLU A 169 12.13 12.98 1.61
N LEU A 170 11.30 13.73 0.88
CA LEU A 170 11.78 14.85 0.08
C LEU A 170 12.05 16.04 1.01
N PRO A 171 13.16 16.78 0.81
CA PRO A 171 13.38 18.03 1.52
C PRO A 171 12.23 19.02 1.34
N SER A 172 12.00 19.86 2.34
CA SER A 172 11.00 20.94 2.28
C SER A 172 11.24 21.90 1.11
N GLY A 173 10.17 22.43 0.52
CA GLY A 173 10.21 23.41 -0.57
C GLY A 173 9.82 22.82 -1.91
N TRP A 174 9.99 23.60 -2.99
CA TRP A 174 9.76 23.12 -4.35
C TRP A 174 10.84 22.12 -4.75
N ARG A 175 10.40 20.98 -5.31
CA ARG A 175 11.27 19.89 -5.77
C ARG A 175 10.93 19.58 -7.21
N HIS A 176 11.95 19.37 -8.05
CA HIS A 176 11.72 18.95 -9.42
C HIS A 176 11.71 17.43 -9.50
N ILE A 177 10.59 16.85 -9.93
CA ILE A 177 10.43 15.40 -10.11
C ILE A 177 10.22 15.11 -11.59
N ALA A 178 11.04 14.21 -12.15
CA ALA A 178 10.86 13.74 -13.52
C ALA A 178 10.88 12.22 -13.58
N VAL A 179 9.93 11.65 -14.32
CA VAL A 179 9.89 10.24 -14.66
C VAL A 179 10.11 10.12 -16.16
N VAL A 180 11.15 9.38 -16.55
CA VAL A 180 11.48 9.17 -17.97
C VAL A 180 11.37 7.70 -18.30
N ARG A 181 10.58 7.39 -19.32
CA ARG A 181 10.55 6.09 -19.96
C ARG A 181 11.36 6.14 -21.25
N GLU A 182 12.33 5.25 -21.39
CA GLU A 182 13.12 5.06 -22.61
C GLU A 182 13.16 3.57 -22.95
N GLY A 183 12.41 3.16 -23.97
CA GLY A 183 12.26 1.75 -24.33
C GLY A 183 11.70 0.93 -23.18
N ASN A 184 12.50 -0.01 -22.68
CA ASN A 184 12.24 -0.88 -21.54
C ASN A 184 12.79 -0.33 -20.21
N ARG A 185 13.23 0.92 -20.13
CA ARG A 185 13.77 1.50 -18.89
C ARG A 185 12.88 2.61 -18.37
N LEU A 186 12.60 2.58 -17.07
CA LEU A 186 11.92 3.64 -16.33
C LEU A 186 12.93 4.25 -15.37
N ARG A 187 13.02 5.57 -15.33
CA ARG A 187 13.96 6.31 -14.47
C ARG A 187 13.23 7.39 -13.72
N LEU A 188 13.50 7.50 -12.43
CA LEU A 188 13.02 8.58 -11.57
C LEU A 188 14.18 9.52 -11.25
N TYR A 189 13.92 10.81 -11.40
CA TYR A 189 14.83 11.88 -11.08
C TYR A 189 14.22 12.80 -10.03
N VAL A 190 15.03 13.20 -9.05
CA VAL A 190 14.71 14.23 -8.05
C VAL A 190 15.81 15.27 -8.12
N ASP A 191 15.47 16.52 -8.44
CA ASP A 191 16.41 17.61 -8.66
C ASP A 191 17.60 17.21 -9.56
N SER A 192 17.28 16.86 -10.81
CA SER A 192 18.21 16.37 -11.85
C SER A 192 18.98 15.07 -11.55
N ARG A 193 19.01 14.60 -10.31
CA ARG A 193 19.70 13.36 -9.93
C ARG A 193 18.80 12.15 -10.20
N LYS A 194 19.30 11.17 -10.95
CA LYS A 194 18.64 9.87 -11.09
C LYS A 194 18.66 9.16 -9.75
N VAL A 195 17.50 8.98 -9.12
CA VAL A 195 17.37 8.35 -7.80
C VAL A 195 16.93 6.89 -7.86
N SER A 196 16.30 6.48 -8.96
CA SER A 196 15.84 5.10 -9.15
C SER A 196 15.77 4.77 -10.64
N GLU A 197 15.98 3.49 -10.97
CA GLU A 197 15.86 2.95 -12.31
C GLU A 197 15.31 1.52 -12.23
N SER A 198 14.39 1.19 -13.14
CA SER A 198 13.87 -0.16 -13.34
C SER A 198 13.90 -0.50 -14.83
N SER A 199 14.09 -1.78 -15.17
CA SER A 199 14.23 -2.23 -16.55
C SER A 199 13.52 -3.55 -16.82
N PHE A 200 12.86 -3.69 -17.97
CA PHE A 200 12.36 -4.99 -18.45
C PHE A 200 13.47 -5.80 -19.14
N SER A 201 13.26 -7.11 -19.27
CA SER A 201 13.98 -7.90 -20.29
C SER A 201 13.61 -7.42 -21.70
N ASP A 202 14.52 -7.55 -22.66
CA ASP A 202 14.38 -6.95 -24.00
C ASP A 202 13.13 -7.42 -24.78
N ASN A 203 12.52 -8.53 -24.36
CA ASN A 203 11.31 -9.09 -24.98
C ASN A 203 9.98 -8.62 -24.33
N GLN A 204 10.02 -7.80 -23.29
CA GLN A 204 8.83 -7.26 -22.65
C GLN A 204 8.69 -5.76 -22.93
N SER A 205 7.49 -5.35 -23.37
CA SER A 205 7.15 -3.94 -23.55
C SER A 205 6.12 -3.51 -22.51
N LEU A 206 6.33 -2.33 -21.92
CA LEU A 206 5.31 -1.70 -21.07
C LEU A 206 4.20 -1.14 -21.96
N ASN A 207 3.12 -1.90 -22.14
CA ASN A 207 1.93 -1.36 -22.78
C ASN A 207 1.17 -0.49 -21.77
N LEU A 208 1.11 0.81 -22.04
CA LEU A 208 0.33 1.77 -21.23
C LEU A 208 -1.01 2.12 -21.89
N ASN A 209 -1.33 1.54 -23.05
CA ASN A 209 -2.59 1.82 -23.73
C ASN A 209 -3.74 1.15 -22.99
N ASN A 210 -4.60 1.97 -22.40
CA ASN A 210 -5.82 1.55 -21.72
C ASN A 210 -6.77 2.77 -21.63
N ASP A 211 -8.01 2.52 -21.20
CA ASP A 211 -9.05 3.56 -21.12
C ASP A 211 -9.08 4.28 -19.76
N ALA A 212 -8.19 3.93 -18.82
CA ALA A 212 -8.13 4.61 -17.53
C ALA A 212 -7.59 6.04 -17.70
N PRO A 213 -8.13 7.01 -16.95
CA PRO A 213 -7.68 8.38 -17.01
C PRO A 213 -6.24 8.50 -16.48
N LEU A 214 -5.44 9.37 -17.12
CA LEU A 214 -4.18 9.81 -16.55
C LEU A 214 -4.48 10.76 -15.38
N THR A 215 -4.12 10.34 -14.17
CA THR A 215 -4.26 11.18 -12.96
C THR A 215 -2.94 11.84 -12.61
N ILE A 216 -3.02 13.08 -12.12
CA ILE A 216 -1.87 13.83 -11.59
C ILE A 216 -2.30 14.41 -10.24
N GLY A 217 -1.49 14.20 -9.20
CA GLY A 217 -1.83 14.60 -7.84
C GLY A 217 -2.80 13.65 -7.11
N PHE A 218 -3.19 12.55 -7.75
CA PHE A 218 -3.95 11.45 -7.16
C PHE A 218 -3.48 10.13 -7.75
N GLY A 219 -3.42 9.08 -6.93
CA GLY A 219 -2.97 7.77 -7.37
C GLY A 219 -3.53 6.63 -6.52
N PRO A 220 -2.98 5.40 -6.68
CA PRO A 220 -3.47 4.21 -6.02
C PRO A 220 -3.53 4.25 -4.50
N GLN A 221 -2.69 5.06 -3.85
CA GLN A 221 -2.65 5.20 -2.40
C GLN A 221 -3.67 6.26 -1.94
N ASP A 222 -3.40 7.52 -2.30
CA ASP A 222 -4.16 8.68 -1.85
C ASP A 222 -3.83 9.92 -2.73
N TYR A 223 -4.42 11.05 -2.39
CA TYR A 223 -4.12 12.38 -2.90
C TYR A 223 -2.73 12.85 -2.47
N PHE A 224 -2.05 13.53 -3.39
CA PHE A 224 -0.84 14.26 -3.07
C PHE A 224 -1.18 15.47 -2.18
N LYS A 225 -0.70 15.48 -0.94
CA LYS A 225 -0.90 16.58 0.01
C LYS A 225 0.19 17.64 -0.17
N GLY A 226 0.10 18.42 -1.25
CA GLY A 226 1.05 19.47 -1.59
C GLY A 226 0.60 20.33 -2.76
N SER A 227 1.48 21.21 -3.24
CA SER A 227 1.23 22.02 -4.44
C SER A 227 2.02 21.47 -5.63
N LEU A 228 1.41 21.52 -6.82
CA LEU A 228 2.03 21.16 -8.08
C LEU A 228 2.11 22.39 -8.98
N ARG A 229 3.19 22.51 -9.75
CA ARG A 229 3.43 23.62 -10.68
C ARG A 229 4.19 23.12 -11.90
N ASP A 230 4.01 23.80 -13.04
CA ASP A 230 4.80 23.60 -14.27
C ASP A 230 4.81 22.14 -14.79
N ILE A 231 3.65 21.47 -14.70
CA ILE A 231 3.47 20.08 -15.18
C ILE A 231 3.67 20.02 -16.70
N ARG A 232 4.53 19.11 -17.15
CA ARG A 232 4.85 18.89 -18.58
C ARG A 232 4.81 17.40 -18.91
N ILE A 233 4.28 17.07 -20.08
CA ILE A 233 4.25 15.70 -20.61
C ILE A 233 4.88 15.72 -22.01
N TYR A 234 5.82 14.80 -22.26
CA TYR A 234 6.56 14.71 -23.51
C TYR A 234 6.27 13.39 -24.21
N ARG A 235 6.18 13.42 -25.54
CA ARG A 235 6.02 12.22 -26.39
C ARG A 235 7.36 11.54 -26.74
N ARG A 236 8.44 11.91 -26.05
CA ARG A 236 9.78 11.34 -26.21
C ARG A 236 10.49 11.27 -24.86
N SER A 237 11.53 10.44 -24.77
CA SER A 237 12.44 10.48 -23.64
C SER A 237 13.22 11.80 -23.62
N LEU A 238 13.45 12.32 -22.42
CA LEU A 238 14.35 13.46 -22.19
C LEU A 238 15.73 12.95 -21.79
N SER A 239 16.78 13.62 -22.24
CA SER A 239 18.15 13.34 -21.79
C SER A 239 18.40 13.88 -20.36
N PRO A 240 19.43 13.40 -19.65
CA PRO A 240 19.83 13.98 -18.37
C PRO A 240 20.05 15.50 -18.42
N ASP A 241 20.71 16.02 -19.46
CA ASP A 241 20.96 17.47 -19.65
C ASP A 241 19.66 18.27 -19.86
N GLU A 242 18.64 17.66 -20.47
CA GLU A 242 17.32 18.28 -20.59
C GLU A 242 16.62 18.35 -19.24
N ILE A 243 16.69 17.28 -18.44
CA ILE A 243 16.12 17.24 -17.08
C ILE A 243 16.84 18.25 -16.18
N GLU A 244 18.17 18.38 -16.28
CA GLU A 244 18.94 19.34 -15.50
C GLU A 244 18.48 20.78 -15.79
N ARG A 245 18.37 21.15 -17.06
CA ARG A 245 17.86 22.48 -17.47
C ARG A 245 16.43 22.75 -17.00
N LEU A 246 15.60 21.71 -16.86
CA LEU A 246 14.24 21.85 -16.34
C LEU A 246 14.22 22.02 -14.81
N SER A 247 15.16 21.42 -14.11
CA SER A 247 15.24 21.47 -12.64
C SER A 247 15.82 22.77 -12.08
N SER A 248 16.52 23.55 -12.91
CA SER A 248 17.17 24.80 -12.50
C SER A 248 16.26 26.03 -12.57
N HIS A 249 14.96 25.85 -12.82
CA HIS A 249 13.96 26.90 -12.97
C HIS A 249 12.91 26.88 -11.87
#